data_AF-A0A3A8HJH2-F1
#
_entry.id   AF-A0A3A8HJH2-F1
#
_cell.length_a   1.000
_cell.length_b   1.000
_cell.length_c   1.000
_cell.angle_alpha   90.00
_cell.angle_beta   90.00
_cell.angle_gamma   90.00
#
_symmetry.space_group_name_H-M   'P 1'
#
loop_
_entity.id
_entity.type
_entity.pdbx_description
1 polymer ?
#
loop_
_entity_poly.entity_id
_entity_poly.type
_entity_poly.pdbx_seq_one_letter_code
_entity_poly.pdbx_strand_id
1 'polypeptide(L)'
;MRPVLLSLLLLPALAGAAAPKKQDPFVFTGVERIVAVADVHGDVDALKEVLRLAGLIDAKDHWIGGKAHLVQTGDLPDRGDHTRDAFELLMRLETEARKAGGRVHPLLGNHELMNMRGDLRYVTPGEFASFADQSSVADGPGEPKGLHGHAAAYAADGRYGKWLRSHPAVIRINDTLFLHGGLAPTVPGTTLEEVNRWVWQDLTPGQAPGGGVDPQGPVWFRGYAIDDEAKWDAGLTQVLERFGARRMVMGHTPSKDGRLSIRFGGRVIVIDTGLSTHYGRHLAALELRGDRLTALYPEGRVPLLVTPKATTPTPRPEAKTGTK
;
A
#
# COMPACT_ATOMS: atom_id res chain seq x y z
N MET A 1 16.28 -30.88 74.61
CA MET A 1 16.57 -30.00 73.46
C MET A 1 15.27 -29.76 72.71
N ARG A 2 14.77 -28.51 72.66
CA ARG A 2 13.51 -28.15 71.98
C ARG A 2 13.81 -27.89 70.49
N PRO A 3 13.04 -28.42 69.53
CA PRO A 3 13.21 -28.04 68.12
C PRO A 3 12.53 -26.69 67.86
N VAL A 4 13.25 -25.81 67.15
CA VAL A 4 12.76 -24.53 66.66
C VAL A 4 12.06 -24.77 65.32
N LEU A 5 10.78 -24.41 65.21
CA LEU A 5 10.01 -24.45 63.96
C LEU A 5 10.36 -23.21 63.13
N LEU A 6 11.08 -23.39 62.01
CA LEU A 6 11.35 -22.34 61.05
C LEU A 6 10.15 -22.21 60.10
N SER A 7 9.35 -21.16 60.26
CA SER A 7 8.24 -20.86 59.34
C SER A 7 8.79 -20.15 58.10
N LEU A 8 8.79 -20.84 56.95
CA LEU A 8 9.05 -20.21 55.65
C LEU A 8 7.81 -19.40 55.23
N LEU A 9 7.96 -18.07 55.22
CA LEU A 9 7.04 -17.16 54.52
C LEU A 9 7.29 -17.27 53.01
N LEU A 10 6.37 -17.90 52.28
CA LEU A 10 6.32 -17.79 50.82
C LEU A 10 5.76 -16.40 50.45
N LEU A 11 6.63 -15.54 49.92
CA LEU A 11 6.20 -14.34 49.20
C LEU A 11 5.72 -14.74 47.80
N PRO A 12 4.50 -14.35 47.37
CA PRO A 12 4.06 -14.61 46.02
C PRO A 12 4.89 -13.83 45.02
N ALA A 13 5.46 -14.52 44.03
CA ALA A 13 6.12 -13.90 42.90
C ALA A 13 5.10 -13.06 42.13
N LEU A 14 5.24 -11.74 42.20
CA LEU A 14 4.53 -10.81 41.32
C LEU A 14 5.02 -11.06 39.89
N ALA A 15 4.24 -11.81 39.11
CA ALA A 15 4.43 -11.90 37.68
C ALA A 15 4.23 -10.49 37.09
N GLY A 16 5.32 -9.86 36.66
CA GLY A 16 5.28 -8.56 36.01
C GLY A 16 4.41 -8.66 34.75
N ALA A 17 3.29 -7.94 34.73
CA ALA A 17 2.50 -7.79 33.52
C ALA A 17 3.40 -7.13 32.47
N ALA A 18 3.67 -7.84 31.38
CA ALA A 18 4.43 -7.29 30.25
C ALA A 18 3.73 -6.01 29.77
N ALA A 19 4.50 -4.94 29.56
CA ALA A 19 3.97 -3.71 28.98
C ALA A 19 3.23 -4.03 27.67
N PRO A 20 2.07 -3.41 27.40
CA PRO A 20 1.34 -3.67 26.17
C PRO A 20 2.25 -3.38 24.98
N LYS A 21 2.43 -4.36 24.09
CA LYS A 21 3.21 -4.16 22.85
C LYS A 21 2.61 -2.97 22.10
N LYS A 22 3.44 -1.97 21.79
CA LYS A 22 3.06 -0.82 20.96
C LYS A 22 2.42 -1.37 19.68
N GLN A 23 1.18 -0.97 19.40
CA GLN A 23 0.48 -1.40 18.19
C GLN A 23 1.18 -0.79 16.98
N ASP A 24 1.45 -1.63 15.97
CA ASP A 24 2.03 -1.16 14.70
C ASP A 24 1.07 -0.12 14.07
N PRO A 25 1.51 1.13 13.83
CA PRO A 25 0.63 2.21 13.38
C PRO A 25 0.09 2.01 11.96
N PHE A 26 0.62 1.05 11.20
CA PHE A 26 0.19 0.72 9.85
C PHE A 26 -0.77 -0.48 9.80
N VAL A 27 -1.27 -0.91 10.97
CA VAL A 27 -2.26 -1.99 11.11
C VAL A 27 -3.60 -1.41 11.54
N PHE A 28 -4.62 -1.62 10.70
CA PHE A 28 -6.01 -1.28 10.95
C PHE A 28 -6.85 -2.55 11.11
N THR A 29 -7.84 -2.55 12.00
CA THR A 29 -8.70 -3.72 12.27
C THR A 29 -10.16 -3.32 12.36
N GLY A 30 -11.07 -4.28 12.20
CA GLY A 30 -12.51 -4.06 12.32
C GLY A 30 -13.12 -3.24 11.19
N VAL A 31 -12.46 -3.20 10.03
CA VAL A 31 -12.93 -2.42 8.88
C VAL A 31 -13.90 -3.27 8.06
N GLU A 32 -15.17 -2.87 8.04
CA GLU A 32 -16.25 -3.65 7.39
C GLU A 32 -16.20 -3.61 5.86
N ARG A 33 -15.77 -2.47 5.30
CA ARG A 33 -15.71 -2.24 3.85
C ARG A 33 -14.40 -1.59 3.48
N ILE A 34 -13.66 -2.26 2.61
CA ILE A 34 -12.42 -1.75 2.02
C ILE A 34 -12.64 -1.68 0.51
N VAL A 35 -12.22 -0.58 -0.10
CA VAL A 35 -12.13 -0.45 -1.55
C VAL A 35 -10.68 -0.13 -1.90
N ALA A 36 -10.11 -0.82 -2.88
CA ALA A 36 -8.76 -0.55 -3.36
C ALA A 36 -8.78 -0.18 -4.85
N VAL A 37 -8.01 0.85 -5.20
CA VAL A 37 -7.79 1.36 -6.55
C VAL A 37 -6.29 1.46 -6.79
N ALA A 38 -5.87 1.11 -8.00
CA ALA A 38 -4.47 1.04 -8.38
C ALA A 38 -3.95 2.37 -8.96
N ASP A 39 -2.92 2.23 -9.79
CA ASP A 39 -2.12 3.23 -10.47
C ASP A 39 -2.98 4.21 -11.28
N VAL A 40 -2.88 5.51 -10.99
CA VAL A 40 -3.69 6.58 -11.59
C VAL A 40 -2.92 7.30 -12.68
N HIS A 41 -1.61 7.49 -12.50
CA HIS A 41 -0.71 8.08 -13.47
C HIS A 41 -1.26 9.35 -14.14
N GLY A 42 -1.55 10.35 -13.31
CA GLY A 42 -2.00 11.67 -13.73
C GLY A 42 -3.38 11.72 -14.37
N ASP A 43 -4.17 10.63 -14.40
CA ASP A 43 -5.53 10.60 -14.97
C ASP A 43 -6.59 10.79 -13.88
N VAL A 44 -6.73 12.04 -13.41
CA VAL A 44 -7.66 12.39 -12.33
C VAL A 44 -9.12 12.09 -12.68
N ASP A 45 -9.49 12.14 -13.96
CA ASP A 45 -10.85 11.85 -14.40
C ASP A 45 -11.15 10.36 -14.28
N ALA A 46 -10.23 9.48 -14.68
CA ALA A 46 -10.36 8.05 -14.46
C ALA A 46 -10.43 7.72 -12.96
N LEU A 47 -9.63 8.40 -12.12
CA LEU A 47 -9.71 8.28 -10.66
C LEU A 47 -11.10 8.67 -10.13
N LYS A 48 -11.65 9.81 -10.54
CA LYS A 48 -12.99 10.23 -10.12
C LYS A 48 -14.06 9.24 -10.58
N GLU A 49 -13.99 8.78 -11.82
CA GLU A 49 -14.93 7.80 -12.37
C GLU A 49 -14.91 6.48 -11.59
N VAL A 50 -13.73 5.92 -11.30
CA VAL A 50 -13.64 4.67 -10.54
C VAL A 50 -14.06 4.84 -9.07
N LEU A 51 -13.82 6.00 -8.47
CA LEU A 51 -14.31 6.31 -7.12
C LEU A 51 -15.84 6.46 -7.07
N ARG A 52 -16.47 7.04 -8.11
CA ARG A 52 -17.94 7.08 -8.25
C ARG A 52 -18.51 5.69 -8.51
N LEU A 53 -17.89 4.90 -9.38
CA LEU A 53 -18.24 3.49 -9.63
C LEU A 53 -18.24 2.68 -8.32
N ALA A 54 -17.24 2.93 -7.47
CA ALA A 54 -17.15 2.32 -6.16
C ALA A 54 -18.12 2.92 -5.11
N GLY A 55 -18.85 3.99 -5.42
CA GLY A 55 -19.74 4.67 -4.47
C GLY A 55 -18.98 5.25 -3.28
N LEU A 56 -17.81 5.84 -3.53
CA LEU A 56 -16.99 6.52 -2.52
C LEU A 56 -17.12 8.03 -2.59
N ILE A 57 -17.38 8.59 -3.78
CA ILE A 57 -17.59 10.02 -3.98
C ILE A 57 -18.89 10.28 -4.74
N ASP A 58 -19.47 11.46 -4.53
CA ASP A 58 -20.67 11.92 -5.24
C ASP A 58 -20.36 12.58 -6.60
N ALA A 59 -21.39 13.16 -7.23
CA ALA A 59 -21.23 13.86 -8.51
C ALA A 59 -20.31 15.11 -8.42
N LYS A 60 -20.16 15.69 -7.22
CA LYS A 60 -19.34 16.87 -6.92
C LYS A 60 -17.96 16.48 -6.36
N ASP A 61 -17.58 15.22 -6.45
CA ASP A 61 -16.32 14.66 -5.94
C ASP A 61 -16.15 14.74 -4.41
N HIS A 62 -17.25 14.80 -3.65
CA HIS A 62 -17.21 14.75 -2.18
C HIS A 62 -17.40 13.34 -1.65
N TRP A 63 -16.74 13.03 -0.53
CA TRP A 63 -16.82 11.73 0.11
C TRP A 63 -18.25 11.37 0.55
N ILE A 64 -18.73 10.22 0.07
CA ILE A 64 -19.97 9.58 0.50
C ILE A 64 -19.76 8.11 0.93
N GLY A 65 -18.50 7.67 1.02
CA GLY A 65 -18.13 6.30 1.38
C GLY A 65 -18.43 5.91 2.84
N GLY A 66 -18.93 6.83 3.67
CA GLY A 66 -19.22 6.59 5.09
C GLY A 66 -17.98 6.13 5.86
N LYS A 67 -18.10 4.99 6.55
CA LYS A 67 -17.01 4.35 7.32
C LYS A 67 -16.06 3.50 6.47
N ALA A 68 -16.21 3.49 5.15
CA ALA A 68 -15.33 2.70 4.28
C ALA A 68 -13.87 3.17 4.39
N HIS A 69 -12.94 2.25 4.15
CA HIS A 69 -11.55 2.58 3.88
C HIS A 69 -11.31 2.50 2.38
N LEU A 70 -10.83 3.58 1.78
CA LEU A 70 -10.24 3.59 0.43
C LEU A 70 -8.74 3.37 0.56
N VAL A 71 -8.16 2.47 -0.23
CA VAL A 71 -6.71 2.32 -0.40
C VAL A 71 -6.35 2.64 -1.85
N GLN A 72 -5.53 3.66 -2.06
CA GLN A 72 -4.94 3.95 -3.36
C GLN A 72 -3.50 3.40 -3.31
N THR A 73 -3.16 2.42 -4.14
CA THR A 73 -1.92 1.63 -3.97
C THR A 73 -0.67 2.26 -4.58
N GLY A 74 -0.58 3.59 -4.67
CA GLY A 74 0.58 4.30 -5.24
C GLY A 74 0.50 4.52 -6.75
N ASP A 75 1.48 5.24 -7.30
CA ASP A 75 1.54 5.68 -8.70
C ASP A 75 0.38 6.60 -9.10
N LEU A 76 0.19 7.65 -8.30
CA LEU A 76 -0.59 8.83 -8.67
C LEU A 76 0.10 9.70 -9.75
N PRO A 77 1.42 9.99 -9.69
CA PRO A 77 2.07 10.90 -10.62
C PRO A 77 2.54 10.21 -11.90
N ASP A 78 3.11 11.03 -12.80
CA ASP A 78 3.70 10.65 -14.08
C ASP A 78 2.71 10.17 -15.15
N ARG A 79 3.18 10.17 -16.41
CA ARG A 79 2.47 9.76 -17.64
C ARG A 79 1.27 10.62 -18.06
N GLY A 80 0.53 11.19 -17.12
CA GLY A 80 -0.60 12.08 -17.35
C GLY A 80 -0.39 13.47 -16.77
N ASP A 81 -1.12 14.45 -17.29
CA ASP A 81 -0.85 15.87 -17.00
C ASP A 81 -1.51 16.38 -15.70
N HIS A 82 -2.40 15.60 -15.08
CA HIS A 82 -3.28 16.05 -13.99
C HIS A 82 -2.94 15.46 -12.61
N THR A 83 -1.66 15.14 -12.38
CA THR A 83 -1.16 14.67 -11.07
C THR A 83 -1.54 15.59 -9.92
N ARG A 84 -1.37 16.91 -10.11
CA ARG A 84 -1.70 17.89 -9.07
C ARG A 84 -3.17 17.81 -8.66
N ASP A 85 -4.06 17.65 -9.62
CA ASP A 85 -5.50 17.55 -9.36
C ASP A 85 -5.84 16.24 -8.61
N ALA A 86 -5.15 15.14 -8.91
CA ALA A 86 -5.28 13.88 -8.19
C ALA A 86 -4.80 13.99 -6.73
N PHE A 87 -3.69 14.69 -6.48
CA PHE A 87 -3.23 14.99 -5.12
C PHE A 87 -4.23 15.84 -4.35
N GLU A 88 -4.72 16.94 -4.93
CA GLU A 88 -5.72 17.81 -4.28
C GLU A 88 -7.01 17.05 -3.94
N LEU A 89 -7.47 16.18 -4.85
CA LEU A 89 -8.62 15.33 -4.62
C LEU A 89 -8.40 14.40 -3.41
N LEU A 90 -7.29 13.65 -3.38
CA LEU A 90 -7.05 12.71 -2.28
C LEU A 90 -6.79 13.39 -0.95
N MET A 91 -6.04 14.51 -0.91
CA MET A 91 -5.85 15.32 0.29
C MET A 91 -7.19 15.80 0.88
N ARG A 92 -8.12 16.23 0.03
CA ARG A 92 -9.47 16.60 0.46
C ARG A 92 -10.25 15.39 0.98
N LEU A 93 -10.26 14.30 0.22
CA LEU A 93 -11.01 13.08 0.56
C LEU A 93 -10.50 12.43 1.85
N GLU A 94 -9.20 12.48 2.16
CA GLU A 94 -8.67 12.05 3.47
C GLU A 94 -9.35 12.78 4.64
N THR A 95 -9.52 14.09 4.50
CA THR A 95 -10.17 14.93 5.52
C THR A 95 -11.66 14.61 5.63
N GLU A 96 -12.36 14.51 4.49
CA GLU A 96 -13.79 14.23 4.46
C GLU A 96 -14.12 12.82 4.97
N ALA A 97 -13.35 11.82 4.54
CA ALA A 97 -13.51 10.44 4.99
C ALA A 97 -13.31 10.32 6.50
N ARG A 98 -12.26 10.93 7.05
CA ARG A 98 -12.01 10.93 8.50
C ARG A 98 -13.18 11.54 9.28
N LYS A 99 -13.76 12.65 8.79
CA LYS A 99 -14.96 13.26 9.41
C LYS A 99 -16.18 12.34 9.37
N ALA A 100 -16.33 11.52 8.34
CA ALA A 100 -17.40 10.53 8.21
C ALA A 100 -17.12 9.21 8.94
N GLY A 101 -15.98 9.08 9.63
CA GLY A 101 -15.55 7.85 10.31
C GLY A 101 -14.93 6.79 9.38
N GLY A 102 -14.70 7.12 8.11
CA GLY A 102 -13.93 6.34 7.16
C GLY A 102 -12.48 6.80 7.09
N ARG A 103 -11.73 6.29 6.10
CA ARG A 103 -10.34 6.71 5.82
C ARG A 103 -10.01 6.60 4.33
N VAL A 104 -9.10 7.44 3.87
CA VAL A 104 -8.40 7.26 2.61
C VAL A 104 -6.94 6.97 2.94
N HIS A 105 -6.37 5.97 2.30
CA HIS A 105 -4.98 5.54 2.48
C HIS A 105 -4.27 5.60 1.12
N PRO A 106 -3.77 6.78 0.71
CA PRO A 106 -2.78 6.88 -0.36
C PRO A 106 -1.51 6.14 0.09
N LEU A 107 -1.00 5.24 -0.74
CA LEU A 107 0.26 4.55 -0.49
C LEU A 107 1.33 5.12 -1.42
N LEU A 108 2.60 4.95 -1.02
CA LEU A 108 3.72 5.27 -1.90
C LEU A 108 3.91 4.17 -2.94
N GLY A 109 3.87 4.55 -4.22
CA GLY A 109 4.36 3.76 -5.35
C GLY A 109 5.77 4.15 -5.73
N ASN A 110 6.27 3.57 -6.83
CA ASN A 110 7.62 3.91 -7.27
C ASN A 110 7.66 5.29 -7.90
N HIS A 111 6.57 5.76 -8.54
CA HIS A 111 6.54 7.06 -9.19
C HIS A 111 6.52 8.23 -8.18
N GLU A 112 5.88 8.09 -7.01
CA GLU A 112 6.01 9.08 -5.93
C GLU A 112 7.46 9.20 -5.45
N LEU A 113 8.13 8.06 -5.24
CA LEU A 113 9.51 8.02 -4.75
C LEU A 113 10.50 8.54 -5.79
N MET A 114 10.29 8.22 -7.07
CA MET A 114 11.07 8.75 -8.18
C MET A 114 11.00 10.28 -8.21
N ASN A 115 9.78 10.83 -8.19
CA ASN A 115 9.58 12.28 -8.18
C ASN A 115 10.19 12.98 -6.97
N MET A 116 9.98 12.44 -5.75
CA MET A 116 10.57 13.00 -4.53
C MET A 116 12.11 12.93 -4.48
N ARG A 117 12.72 12.05 -5.29
CA ARG A 117 14.19 11.88 -5.42
C ARG A 117 14.76 12.61 -6.64
N GLY A 118 13.93 13.26 -7.45
CA GLY A 118 14.36 13.96 -8.66
C GLY A 118 14.61 13.07 -9.87
N ASP A 119 14.11 11.83 -9.87
CA ASP A 119 14.04 11.00 -11.06
C ASP A 119 12.76 11.33 -11.83
N LEU A 120 12.89 12.18 -12.85
CA LEU A 120 11.77 12.81 -13.56
C LEU A 120 11.53 12.20 -14.96
N ARG A 121 12.03 11.00 -15.22
CA ARG A 121 12.03 10.38 -16.57
C ARG A 121 10.64 10.14 -17.15
N TYR A 122 9.58 10.14 -16.34
CA TYR A 122 8.20 9.87 -16.75
C TYR A 122 7.25 11.07 -16.59
N VAL A 123 7.75 12.20 -16.10
CA VAL A 123 6.97 13.44 -15.94
C VAL A 123 6.72 14.06 -17.31
N THR A 124 5.47 14.38 -17.62
CA THR A 124 5.12 15.01 -18.90
C THR A 124 5.32 16.53 -18.85
N PRO A 125 5.45 17.21 -20.01
CA PRO A 125 5.44 18.67 -20.03
C PRO A 125 4.17 19.30 -19.43
N GLY A 126 3.00 18.66 -19.60
CA GLY A 126 1.74 19.12 -19.02
C GLY A 126 1.72 18.99 -17.49
N GLU A 127 2.26 17.89 -16.97
CA GLU A 127 2.42 17.70 -15.52
C GLU A 127 3.34 18.75 -14.92
N PHE A 128 4.52 19.01 -15.50
CA PHE A 128 5.39 20.12 -15.06
C PHE A 128 4.63 21.44 -15.03
N ALA A 129 3.93 21.77 -16.12
CA ALA A 129 3.19 23.02 -16.24
C ALA A 129 2.10 23.18 -15.17
N SER A 130 1.50 22.07 -14.69
CA SER A 130 0.50 22.07 -13.63
C SER A 130 1.03 22.57 -12.28
N PHE A 131 2.34 22.51 -12.05
CA PHE A 131 3.01 22.97 -10.83
C PHE A 131 3.73 24.31 -10.99
N ALA A 132 3.61 25.00 -12.13
CA ALA A 132 4.38 26.22 -12.41
C ALA A 132 4.17 27.35 -11.40
N ASP A 133 3.05 27.38 -10.68
CA ASP A 133 2.73 28.36 -9.63
C ASP A 133 3.32 28.01 -8.25
N GLN A 134 4.01 26.87 -8.12
CA GLN A 134 4.58 26.40 -6.84
C GLN A 134 5.97 26.99 -6.55
N SER A 135 6.56 27.72 -7.49
CA SER A 135 7.84 28.42 -7.31
C SER A 135 7.78 29.82 -7.90
N SER A 136 8.49 30.75 -7.26
CA SER A 136 8.73 32.10 -7.80
C SER A 136 9.96 32.15 -8.70
N VAL A 137 10.75 31.07 -8.75
CA VAL A 137 11.92 30.95 -9.62
C VAL A 137 11.44 30.62 -11.03
N ALA A 138 11.74 31.50 -11.99
CA ALA A 138 11.42 31.28 -13.38
C ALA A 138 12.23 30.10 -13.96
N ASP A 139 11.62 29.30 -14.82
CA ASP A 139 12.34 28.28 -15.60
C ASP A 139 13.27 28.96 -16.62
N GLY A 140 14.45 28.38 -16.83
CA GLY A 140 15.48 28.85 -17.73
C GLY A 140 15.21 28.53 -19.21
N PRO A 141 16.01 29.10 -20.13
CA PRO A 141 15.91 28.80 -21.55
C PRO A 141 16.09 27.29 -21.83
N GLY A 142 15.09 26.67 -22.46
CA GLY A 142 15.12 25.25 -22.82
C GLY A 142 14.64 24.30 -21.72
N GLU A 143 14.32 24.80 -20.53
CA GLU A 143 13.71 24.00 -19.46
C GLU A 143 12.20 23.82 -19.71
N PRO A 144 11.61 22.67 -19.30
CA PRO A 144 10.16 22.52 -19.29
C PRO A 144 9.49 23.59 -18.44
N LYS A 145 8.38 24.14 -18.92
CA LYS A 145 7.56 25.07 -18.15
C LYS A 145 7.08 24.38 -16.86
N GLY A 146 7.36 25.00 -15.73
CA GLY A 146 7.01 24.52 -14.39
C GLY A 146 8.02 23.55 -13.77
N LEU A 147 9.22 23.39 -14.34
CA LEU A 147 10.27 22.54 -13.77
C LEU A 147 10.62 22.96 -12.32
N HIS A 148 10.88 24.24 -12.08
CA HIS A 148 11.18 24.73 -10.73
C HIS A 148 9.98 24.66 -9.80
N GLY A 149 8.77 24.86 -10.34
CA GLY A 149 7.52 24.68 -9.62
C GLY A 149 7.34 23.24 -9.15
N HIS A 150 7.51 22.27 -10.05
CA HIS A 150 7.48 20.85 -9.73
C HIS A 150 8.52 20.48 -8.67
N ALA A 151 9.77 20.94 -8.81
CA ALA A 151 10.80 20.70 -7.80
C ALA A 151 10.40 21.25 -6.42
N ALA A 152 9.87 22.47 -6.35
CA ALA A 152 9.38 23.08 -5.11
C ALA A 152 8.15 22.35 -4.53
N ALA A 153 7.27 21.83 -5.38
CA ALA A 153 6.08 21.08 -4.99
C ALA A 153 6.43 19.78 -4.24
N TYR A 154 7.43 19.03 -4.73
CA TYR A 154 7.87 17.73 -4.20
C TYR A 154 8.99 17.83 -3.13
N ALA A 155 9.57 19.01 -2.95
CA ALA A 155 10.58 19.28 -1.92
C ALA A 155 10.08 18.88 -0.51
N ALA A 156 11.01 18.59 0.41
CA ALA A 156 10.67 18.13 1.76
C ALA A 156 9.83 19.14 2.56
N ASP A 157 9.97 20.44 2.27
CA ASP A 157 9.17 21.53 2.83
C ASP A 157 8.00 21.96 1.94
N GLY A 158 7.96 21.49 0.69
CA GLY A 158 6.88 21.68 -0.28
C GLY A 158 5.57 21.04 0.17
N ARG A 159 4.45 21.57 -0.32
CA ARG A 159 3.10 21.14 0.09
C ARG A 159 2.87 19.65 -0.17
N TYR A 160 3.13 19.19 -1.39
CA TYR A 160 2.91 17.80 -1.79
C TYR A 160 4.03 16.91 -1.26
N GLY A 161 5.27 17.38 -1.25
CA GLY A 161 6.40 16.64 -0.68
C GLY A 161 6.25 16.33 0.82
N LYS A 162 5.66 17.24 1.61
CA LYS A 162 5.26 16.96 3.01
C LYS A 162 4.17 15.91 3.11
N TRP A 163 3.14 16.03 2.28
CA TRP A 163 2.01 15.11 2.25
C TRP A 163 2.47 13.70 1.87
N LEU A 164 3.22 13.53 0.79
CA LEU A 164 3.77 12.25 0.34
C LEU A 164 4.66 11.60 1.43
N ARG A 165 5.53 12.38 2.09
CA ARG A 165 6.40 11.87 3.18
C ARG A 165 5.64 11.41 4.43
N SER A 166 4.35 11.73 4.57
CA SER A 166 3.52 11.19 5.65
C SER A 166 2.85 9.85 5.32
N HIS A 167 2.93 9.39 4.07
CA HIS A 167 2.25 8.18 3.62
C HIS A 167 3.16 6.94 3.67
N PRO A 168 2.62 5.77 4.05
CA PRO A 168 3.35 4.51 4.04
C PRO A 168 3.41 3.89 2.65
N ALA A 169 4.37 3.00 2.44
CA ALA A 169 4.43 2.12 1.26
C ALA A 169 3.59 0.85 1.43
N VAL A 170 3.40 0.39 2.68
CA VAL A 170 2.60 -0.79 3.01
C VAL A 170 1.76 -0.59 4.26
N ILE A 171 0.51 -1.06 4.20
CA ILE A 171 -0.39 -1.15 5.36
C ILE A 171 -1.03 -2.53 5.42
N ARG A 172 -1.57 -2.89 6.58
CA ARG A 172 -2.48 -4.02 6.73
C ARG A 172 -3.83 -3.52 7.22
N ILE A 173 -4.89 -3.92 6.54
CA ILE A 173 -6.26 -3.71 7.00
C ILE A 173 -6.90 -5.09 7.20
N ASN A 174 -7.37 -5.35 8.42
CA ASN A 174 -7.78 -6.67 8.87
C ASN A 174 -6.66 -7.70 8.62
N ASP A 175 -6.86 -8.64 7.71
CA ASP A 175 -5.91 -9.70 7.34
C ASP A 175 -5.33 -9.53 5.93
N THR A 176 -5.46 -8.36 5.31
CA THR A 176 -4.98 -8.10 3.95
C THR A 176 -3.92 -7.01 3.95
N LEU A 177 -2.77 -7.31 3.35
CA LEU A 177 -1.72 -6.33 3.03
C LEU A 177 -2.08 -5.57 1.77
N PHE A 178 -1.80 -4.27 1.76
CA PHE A 178 -1.93 -3.40 0.60
C PHE A 178 -0.62 -2.64 0.39
N LEU A 179 -0.13 -2.64 -0.85
CA LEU A 179 1.09 -1.97 -1.28
C LEU A 179 1.12 -1.87 -2.80
N HIS A 180 2.12 -1.17 -3.32
CA HIS A 180 2.24 -0.92 -4.76
C HIS A 180 2.75 -2.13 -5.55
N GLY A 181 3.98 -2.58 -5.31
CA GLY A 181 4.60 -3.72 -6.01
C GLY A 181 4.36 -5.04 -5.28
N GLY A 182 5.05 -5.29 -4.18
CA GLY A 182 4.91 -6.56 -3.45
C GLY A 182 6.03 -6.74 -2.44
N LEU A 183 5.83 -7.60 -1.44
CA LEU A 183 6.89 -7.89 -0.46
C LEU A 183 7.60 -9.19 -0.84
N ALA A 184 8.78 -9.07 -1.45
CA ALA A 184 9.63 -10.23 -1.65
C ALA A 184 10.05 -10.85 -0.29
N PRO A 185 10.33 -12.16 -0.21
CA PRO A 185 10.76 -12.81 1.05
C PRO A 185 12.05 -12.22 1.65
N THR A 186 12.88 -11.62 0.79
CA THR A 186 14.15 -10.97 1.13
C THR A 186 13.98 -9.58 1.75
N VAL A 187 12.78 -8.99 1.70
CA VAL A 187 12.51 -7.68 2.31
C VAL A 187 12.85 -7.73 3.80
N PRO A 188 13.69 -6.81 4.32
CA PRO A 188 14.05 -6.76 5.73
C PRO A 188 12.89 -6.27 6.59
N GLY A 189 12.99 -6.53 7.89
CA GLY A 189 11.99 -6.10 8.87
C GLY A 189 10.98 -7.21 9.22
N THR A 190 10.50 -7.11 10.45
CA THR A 190 9.52 -8.00 11.09
C THR A 190 8.19 -7.30 11.36
N THR A 191 8.15 -5.98 11.25
CA THR A 191 6.96 -5.13 11.41
C THR A 191 6.75 -4.26 10.17
N LEU A 192 5.52 -3.76 9.97
CA LEU A 192 5.25 -2.85 8.85
C LEU A 192 5.92 -1.50 9.08
N GLU A 193 6.08 -1.07 10.34
CA GLU A 193 6.86 0.12 10.69
C GLU A 193 8.32 0.02 10.21
N GLU A 194 8.96 -1.15 10.37
CA GLU A 194 10.32 -1.37 9.86
C GLU A 194 10.39 -1.36 8.33
N VAL A 195 9.43 -1.97 7.64
CA VAL A 195 9.37 -1.97 6.17
C VAL A 195 9.15 -0.56 5.63
N ASN A 196 8.18 0.18 6.18
CA ASN A 196 7.92 1.56 5.78
C ASN A 196 9.13 2.47 6.07
N ARG A 197 9.79 2.30 7.21
CA ARG A 197 11.05 3.02 7.52
C ARG A 197 12.15 2.71 6.51
N TRP A 198 12.29 1.45 6.09
CA TRP A 198 13.26 1.07 5.06
C TRP A 198 12.95 1.72 3.71
N VAL A 199 11.68 1.92 3.35
CA VAL A 199 11.31 2.70 2.15
C VAL A 199 11.60 4.19 2.34
N TRP A 200 11.25 4.78 3.48
CA TRP A 200 11.49 6.22 3.73
C TRP A 200 12.96 6.60 3.86
N GLN A 201 13.86 5.65 4.11
CA GLN A 201 15.31 5.90 4.09
C GLN A 201 15.76 6.54 2.77
N ASP A 202 15.13 6.16 1.65
CA ASP A 202 15.42 6.71 0.33
C ASP A 202 15.05 8.18 0.15
N LEU A 203 14.29 8.76 1.07
CA LEU A 203 13.89 10.17 1.09
C LEU A 203 14.75 11.01 2.02
N THR A 204 15.72 10.40 2.70
CA THR A 204 16.62 11.05 3.65
C THR A 204 18.03 11.13 3.06
N PRO A 205 18.56 12.34 2.79
CA PRO A 205 19.90 12.50 2.25
C PRO A 205 20.98 11.81 3.10
N GLY A 206 21.92 11.14 2.42
CA GLY A 206 23.07 10.48 3.07
C GLY A 206 22.80 9.12 3.71
N GLN A 207 21.56 8.60 3.64
CA GLN A 207 21.27 7.22 4.04
C GLN A 207 21.68 6.22 2.96
N ALA A 208 21.94 4.97 3.38
CA ALA A 208 22.10 3.86 2.45
C ALA A 208 20.80 3.61 1.65
N PRO A 209 20.88 3.06 0.43
CA PRO A 209 19.69 2.74 -0.38
C PRO A 209 18.67 1.89 0.40
N GLY A 210 17.42 2.32 0.33
CA GLY A 210 16.28 1.71 1.00
C GLY A 210 15.43 0.84 0.07
N GLY A 211 14.24 0.49 0.55
CA GLY A 211 13.28 -0.33 -0.18
C GLY A 211 12.54 0.39 -1.31
N GLY A 212 12.69 1.71 -1.40
CA GLY A 212 12.10 2.53 -2.45
C GLY A 212 12.86 2.46 -3.78
N VAL A 213 14.12 2.01 -3.75
CA VAL A 213 14.95 1.82 -4.96
C VAL A 213 15.41 0.38 -5.17
N ASP A 214 15.19 -0.50 -4.21
CA ASP A 214 15.47 -1.93 -4.34
C ASP A 214 14.49 -2.58 -5.34
N PRO A 215 14.95 -3.28 -6.40
CA PRO A 215 14.08 -4.00 -7.33
C PRO A 215 13.22 -5.11 -6.70
N GLN A 216 13.61 -5.62 -5.53
CA GLN A 216 12.84 -6.55 -4.70
C GLN A 216 12.04 -5.84 -3.60
N GLY A 217 12.11 -4.51 -3.56
CA GLY A 217 11.44 -3.67 -2.58
C GLY A 217 9.94 -3.54 -2.79
N PRO A 218 9.21 -3.00 -1.79
CA PRO A 218 7.74 -2.97 -1.74
C PRO A 218 7.06 -2.28 -2.93
N VAL A 219 7.78 -1.38 -3.60
CA VAL A 219 7.26 -0.56 -4.71
C VAL A 219 7.73 -1.01 -6.10
N TRP A 220 8.59 -2.02 -6.20
CA TRP A 220 9.14 -2.47 -7.49
C TRP A 220 8.92 -3.96 -7.78
N PHE A 221 8.73 -4.76 -6.74
CA PHE A 221 8.69 -6.21 -6.91
C PHE A 221 7.48 -6.66 -7.74
N ARG A 222 7.75 -7.34 -8.86
CA ARG A 222 6.72 -7.87 -9.77
C ARG A 222 6.53 -9.38 -9.70
N GLY A 223 7.36 -10.10 -8.92
CA GLY A 223 7.42 -11.57 -8.98
C GLY A 223 6.07 -12.25 -8.76
N TYR A 224 5.25 -11.74 -7.82
CA TYR A 224 3.90 -12.27 -7.59
C TYR A 224 2.91 -11.98 -8.73
N ALA A 225 3.12 -10.93 -9.53
CA ALA A 225 2.22 -10.61 -10.65
C ALA A 225 2.55 -11.33 -11.95
N ILE A 226 3.83 -11.65 -12.21
CA ILE A 226 4.25 -12.10 -13.56
C ILE A 226 4.93 -13.47 -13.61
N ASP A 227 5.63 -13.89 -12.55
CA ASP A 227 6.38 -15.16 -12.59
C ASP A 227 5.45 -16.37 -12.38
N ASP A 228 5.99 -17.58 -12.55
CA ASP A 228 5.32 -18.82 -12.12
C ASP A 228 5.07 -18.80 -10.60
N GLU A 229 3.86 -19.18 -10.18
CA GLU A 229 3.48 -19.21 -8.77
C GLU A 229 4.31 -20.19 -7.95
N ALA A 230 4.73 -21.33 -8.54
CA ALA A 230 5.52 -22.34 -7.84
C ALA A 230 6.86 -21.78 -7.35
N LYS A 231 7.46 -20.82 -8.07
CA LYS A 231 8.70 -20.14 -7.68
C LYS A 231 8.55 -19.38 -6.38
N TRP A 232 7.37 -18.81 -6.13
CA TRP A 232 7.14 -17.82 -5.08
C TRP A 232 6.24 -18.32 -3.95
N ASP A 233 5.55 -19.45 -4.12
CA ASP A 233 4.52 -19.98 -3.21
C ASP A 233 4.99 -20.06 -1.75
N ALA A 234 6.15 -20.69 -1.52
CA ALA A 234 6.72 -20.85 -0.18
C ALA A 234 7.17 -19.51 0.42
N GLY A 235 7.76 -18.64 -0.40
CA GLY A 235 8.18 -17.30 0.01
C GLY A 235 6.99 -16.41 0.39
N LEU A 236 5.92 -16.45 -0.41
CA LEU A 236 4.67 -15.75 -0.13
C LEU A 236 4.06 -16.23 1.21
N THR A 237 4.05 -17.54 1.47
CA THR A 237 3.57 -18.06 2.76
C THR A 237 4.36 -17.47 3.92
N GLN A 238 5.70 -17.45 3.85
CA GLN A 238 6.54 -16.86 4.89
C GLN A 238 6.26 -15.36 5.10
N VAL A 239 6.05 -14.61 4.00
CA VAL A 239 5.74 -13.17 4.06
C VAL A 239 4.38 -12.93 4.72
N LEU A 240 3.35 -13.66 4.30
CA LEU A 240 2.00 -13.52 4.84
C LEU A 240 1.96 -13.88 6.33
N GLU A 241 2.63 -14.97 6.73
CA GLU A 241 2.78 -15.37 8.13
C GLU A 241 3.54 -14.31 8.95
N ARG A 242 4.65 -13.78 8.41
CA ARG A 242 5.46 -12.75 9.07
C ARG A 242 4.64 -11.52 9.46
N PHE A 243 3.72 -11.09 8.59
CA PHE A 243 2.90 -9.89 8.82
C PHE A 243 1.48 -10.19 9.31
N GLY A 244 1.18 -11.45 9.64
CA GLY A 244 -0.14 -11.88 10.14
C GLY A 244 -1.28 -11.59 9.15
N ALA A 245 -1.02 -11.77 7.86
CA ALA A 245 -1.96 -11.55 6.78
C ALA A 245 -2.35 -12.88 6.12
N ARG A 246 -3.54 -12.93 5.51
CA ARG A 246 -3.98 -14.01 4.63
C ARG A 246 -3.79 -13.70 3.16
N ARG A 247 -3.65 -12.41 2.82
CA ARG A 247 -3.64 -11.93 1.44
C ARG A 247 -2.80 -10.68 1.26
N MET A 248 -2.35 -10.47 0.03
CA MET A 248 -1.72 -9.26 -0.47
C MET A 248 -2.51 -8.72 -1.67
N VAL A 249 -2.73 -7.41 -1.71
CA VAL A 249 -3.32 -6.66 -2.83
C VAL A 249 -2.26 -5.69 -3.36
N MET A 250 -1.99 -5.74 -4.67
CA MET A 250 -0.90 -5.01 -5.32
C MET A 250 -1.32 -4.30 -6.62
N GLY A 251 -0.69 -3.18 -6.95
CA GLY A 251 -0.78 -2.46 -8.22
C GLY A 251 0.41 -2.74 -9.13
N HIS A 252 1.02 -1.68 -9.69
CA HIS A 252 2.32 -1.63 -10.40
C HIS A 252 2.42 -2.37 -11.75
N THR A 253 1.70 -3.48 -11.87
CA THR A 253 1.78 -4.39 -13.02
C THR A 253 0.44 -4.45 -13.73
N PRO A 254 0.25 -3.63 -14.78
CA PRO A 254 -1.04 -3.53 -15.44
C PRO A 254 -1.37 -4.85 -16.14
N SER A 255 -2.58 -5.34 -15.88
CA SER A 255 -3.15 -6.48 -16.59
C SER A 255 -3.29 -6.17 -18.07
N LYS A 256 -3.03 -7.15 -18.94
CA LYS A 256 -3.16 -6.95 -20.40
C LYS A 256 -4.61 -6.92 -20.89
N ASP A 257 -5.54 -7.48 -20.13
CA ASP A 257 -6.96 -7.62 -20.46
C ASP A 257 -7.86 -6.62 -19.71
N GLY A 258 -7.27 -5.71 -18.93
CA GLY A 258 -8.00 -4.74 -18.12
C GLY A 258 -8.74 -5.36 -16.94
N ARG A 259 -8.31 -6.54 -16.45
CA ARG A 259 -8.96 -7.30 -15.37
C ARG A 259 -8.07 -7.50 -14.17
N LEU A 260 -8.69 -7.51 -13.00
CA LEU A 260 -8.03 -7.92 -11.76
C LEU A 260 -7.51 -9.36 -11.90
N SER A 261 -6.25 -9.59 -11.54
CA SER A 261 -5.64 -10.92 -11.58
C SER A 261 -5.69 -11.57 -10.20
N ILE A 262 -6.25 -12.79 -10.14
CA ILE A 262 -6.30 -13.60 -8.91
C ILE A 262 -5.24 -14.68 -9.00
N ARG A 263 -4.28 -14.59 -8.09
CA ARG A 263 -3.08 -15.43 -8.08
C ARG A 263 -2.90 -16.15 -6.75
N PHE A 264 -2.15 -17.24 -6.75
CA PHE A 264 -1.78 -18.02 -5.57
C PHE A 264 -2.99 -18.57 -4.78
N GLY A 265 -4.04 -18.98 -5.51
CA GLY A 265 -5.31 -19.39 -4.91
C GLY A 265 -5.99 -18.24 -4.14
N GLY A 266 -5.88 -17.01 -4.63
CA GLY A 266 -6.49 -15.80 -4.07
C GLY A 266 -5.75 -15.18 -2.88
N ARG A 267 -4.51 -15.60 -2.62
CA ARG A 267 -3.61 -14.95 -1.66
C ARG A 267 -2.92 -13.72 -2.23
N VAL A 268 -2.89 -13.56 -3.55
CA VAL A 268 -2.45 -12.31 -4.21
C VAL A 268 -3.55 -11.85 -5.15
N ILE A 269 -3.88 -10.57 -5.09
CA ILE A 269 -4.77 -9.90 -6.05
C ILE A 269 -3.98 -8.74 -6.66
N VAL A 270 -3.76 -8.81 -7.96
CA VAL A 270 -3.20 -7.68 -8.73
C VAL A 270 -4.37 -6.84 -9.23
N ILE A 271 -4.40 -5.58 -8.83
CA ILE A 271 -5.51 -4.66 -9.09
C ILE A 271 -5.20 -3.58 -10.11
N ASP A 272 -3.93 -3.47 -10.54
CA ASP A 272 -3.60 -2.60 -11.66
C ASP A 272 -4.14 -3.18 -12.97
N THR A 273 -5.13 -2.49 -13.50
CA THR A 273 -5.81 -2.84 -14.75
C THR A 273 -5.43 -1.93 -15.90
N GLY A 274 -4.57 -0.92 -15.67
CA GLY A 274 -4.36 0.17 -16.61
C GLY A 274 -5.47 1.21 -16.53
N LEU A 275 -5.73 1.75 -15.32
CA LEU A 275 -6.78 2.75 -15.06
C LEU A 275 -6.56 4.03 -15.87
N SER A 276 -5.31 4.48 -15.97
CA SER A 276 -4.94 5.67 -16.75
C SER A 276 -5.20 5.47 -18.24
N THR A 277 -5.57 6.55 -18.94
CA THR A 277 -5.65 6.58 -20.40
C THR A 277 -4.33 6.19 -21.07
N HIS A 278 -3.19 6.43 -20.41
CA HIS A 278 -1.88 5.96 -20.88
C HIS A 278 -1.81 4.42 -21.03
N TYR A 279 -2.60 3.69 -20.26
CA TYR A 279 -2.60 2.23 -20.20
C TYR A 279 -3.93 1.59 -20.64
N GLY A 280 -4.81 2.34 -21.31
CA GLY A 280 -6.03 1.80 -21.92
C GLY A 280 -7.35 2.18 -21.26
N ARG A 281 -7.32 2.93 -20.14
CA ARG A 281 -8.51 3.42 -19.42
C ARG A 281 -9.46 2.30 -18.95
N HIS A 282 -8.88 1.24 -18.39
CA HIS A 282 -9.65 0.13 -17.85
C HIS A 282 -10.06 0.44 -16.41
N LEU A 283 -11.27 0.97 -16.22
CA LEU A 283 -11.77 1.30 -14.88
C LEU A 283 -12.01 0.02 -14.07
N ALA A 284 -11.29 -0.13 -12.95
CA ALA A 284 -11.56 -1.20 -12.00
C ALA A 284 -11.22 -0.83 -10.56
N ALA A 285 -11.99 -1.36 -9.62
CA ALA A 285 -11.67 -1.33 -8.19
C ALA A 285 -11.91 -2.70 -7.56
N LEU A 286 -11.18 -3.01 -6.50
CA LEU A 286 -11.44 -4.16 -5.64
C LEU A 286 -12.28 -3.72 -4.44
N GLU A 287 -13.41 -4.37 -4.18
CA GLU A 287 -14.18 -4.22 -2.94
C GLU A 287 -14.00 -5.48 -2.07
N LEU A 288 -13.67 -5.27 -0.79
CA LEU A 288 -13.63 -6.30 0.24
C LEU A 288 -14.70 -5.99 1.30
N ARG A 289 -15.51 -6.99 1.63
CA ARG A 289 -16.48 -6.97 2.73
C ARG A 289 -16.44 -8.29 3.48
N GLY A 290 -15.80 -8.30 4.64
CA GLY A 290 -15.41 -9.55 5.30
C GLY A 290 -14.54 -10.39 4.36
N ASP A 291 -14.90 -11.67 4.19
CA ASP A 291 -14.19 -12.58 3.27
C ASP A 291 -14.59 -12.42 1.80
N ARG A 292 -15.62 -11.62 1.50
CA ARG A 292 -16.10 -11.45 0.13
C ARG A 292 -15.25 -10.44 -0.63
N LEU A 293 -14.67 -10.90 -1.73
CA LEU A 293 -13.94 -10.10 -2.70
C LEU A 293 -14.81 -9.87 -3.93
N THR A 294 -14.86 -8.63 -4.42
CA THR A 294 -15.66 -8.26 -5.58
C THR A 294 -14.90 -7.27 -6.44
N ALA A 295 -14.66 -7.61 -7.70
CA ALA A 295 -14.16 -6.65 -8.67
C ALA A 295 -15.33 -5.75 -9.13
N LEU A 296 -15.09 -4.46 -9.15
CA LEU A 296 -16.04 -3.44 -9.62
C LEU A 296 -15.56 -2.97 -10.98
N TYR A 297 -16.37 -3.20 -12.00
CA TYR A 297 -16.14 -2.73 -13.38
C TYR A 297 -17.36 -1.92 -13.84
N PRO A 298 -17.23 -1.08 -14.89
CA PRO A 298 -18.37 -0.35 -15.48
C PRO A 298 -19.55 -1.26 -15.86
N GLU A 299 -19.27 -2.46 -16.34
CA GLU A 299 -20.28 -3.45 -16.74
C GLU A 299 -20.91 -4.21 -15.57
N GLY A 300 -20.36 -4.11 -14.36
CA GLY A 300 -20.95 -4.73 -13.18
C GLY A 300 -19.98 -5.14 -12.09
N ARG A 301 -20.55 -5.80 -11.08
CA ARG A 301 -19.84 -6.30 -9.89
C ARG A 301 -19.60 -7.80 -10.04
N VAL A 302 -18.34 -8.21 -10.08
CA VAL A 302 -17.94 -9.60 -10.30
C VAL A 302 -17.36 -10.17 -9.01
N PRO A 303 -18.05 -11.12 -8.33
CA PRO A 303 -17.48 -11.84 -7.20
C PRO A 303 -16.22 -12.59 -7.62
N LEU A 304 -15.14 -12.43 -6.87
CA LEU A 304 -13.88 -13.11 -7.15
C LEU A 304 -13.88 -14.44 -6.39
N LEU A 305 -13.89 -15.54 -7.14
CA LEU A 305 -13.82 -16.88 -6.55
C LEU A 305 -12.41 -17.14 -6.05
N VAL A 306 -12.28 -17.28 -4.73
CA VAL A 306 -11.04 -17.68 -4.09
C VAL A 306 -11.19 -19.12 -3.63
N THR A 307 -10.46 -20.02 -4.28
CA THR A 307 -10.34 -21.41 -3.84
C THR A 307 -9.09 -21.51 -2.97
N PRO A 308 -9.22 -21.68 -1.64
CA PRO A 308 -8.06 -21.86 -0.78
C PRO A 308 -7.27 -23.08 -1.25
N LYS A 309 -5.98 -22.92 -1.55
CA LYS A 309 -5.08 -24.05 -1.75
C LYS A 309 -5.08 -24.86 -0.45
N ALA A 310 -5.40 -26.15 -0.52
CA ALA A 310 -5.38 -27.02 0.66
C ALA A 310 -4.01 -26.91 1.33
N THR A 311 -3.97 -26.46 2.58
CA THR A 311 -2.74 -26.43 3.36
C THR A 311 -2.30 -27.87 3.61
N THR A 312 -1.21 -28.30 2.98
CA THR A 312 -0.56 -29.58 3.33
C THR A 312 -0.17 -29.49 4.81
N PRO A 313 -0.65 -30.38 5.68
CA PRO A 313 -0.30 -30.33 7.09
C PRO A 313 1.21 -30.46 7.26
N THR A 314 1.82 -29.51 7.98
CA THR A 314 3.21 -29.63 8.42
C THR A 314 3.33 -30.91 9.25
N PRO A 315 4.21 -31.88 8.90
CA PRO A 315 4.38 -33.07 9.71
C PRO A 315 4.85 -32.65 11.12
N ARG A 316 4.14 -33.12 12.15
CA ARG A 316 4.58 -32.96 13.54
C ARG A 316 5.96 -33.60 13.66
N PRO A 317 6.94 -32.97 14.32
CA PRO A 317 8.19 -33.64 14.64
C PRO A 317 7.87 -34.86 15.51
N GLU A 318 8.29 -36.04 15.04
CA GLU A 318 8.18 -37.27 15.81
C GLU A 318 8.88 -37.07 17.15
N ALA A 319 8.15 -37.30 18.23
CA ALA A 319 8.72 -37.32 19.56
C ALA A 319 9.75 -38.46 19.59
N LYS A 320 11.03 -38.11 19.67
CA LYS A 320 12.09 -39.07 19.97
C LYS A 320 11.78 -39.70 21.33
N THR A 321 11.21 -40.90 21.32
CA THR A 321 11.15 -41.75 22.50
C THR A 321 12.57 -42.17 22.83
N GLY A 322 13.19 -41.47 23.78
CA GLY A 322 14.42 -41.90 24.41
C GLY A 322 14.14 -43.17 25.22
N THR A 323 14.66 -44.30 24.76
CA THR A 323 14.87 -45.48 25.60
C THR A 323 16.06 -45.22 26.51
N LYS A 324 15.82 -45.40 27.81
CA LYS A 324 16.84 -45.55 28.85
C LYS A 324 17.67 -46.81 28.65
#